data_AF-A0A356P696-F1
#
_entry.id   AF-A0A356P696-F1
#
_cell.length_a   1.000
_cell.length_b   1.000
_cell.length_c   1.000
_cell.angle_alpha   90.00
_cell.angle_beta   90.00
_cell.angle_gamma   90.00
#
_symmetry.space_group_name_H-M   'P 1'
#
loop_
_entity.id
_entity.type
_entity.pdbx_description
1 polymer ?
#
loop_
_entity_poly.entity_id
_entity_poly.type
_entity_poly.pdbx_seq_one_letter_code
_entity_poly.pdbx_strand_id
1 'polypeptide(L)'
;MERKRIIRTLITLSLLVALGAVLYVSQGVDPTNPHSSVSKDVWLHGPKGHGYTVLNNQQPWKQCYTCHEKKGLGGEVYCQSCHDQAGVQVVIPKKPL
;
A
#
# COMPACT_ATOMS: atom_id res chain seq x y z
N MET A 1 -9.05 45.79 -18.59
CA MET A 1 -9.71 44.47 -18.47
C MET A 1 -8.71 43.31 -18.41
N GLU A 2 -7.55 43.41 -19.07
CA GLU A 2 -6.52 42.36 -19.09
C GLU A 2 -5.95 41.97 -17.73
N ARG A 3 -5.62 42.94 -16.86
CA ARG A 3 -5.09 42.65 -15.51
C ARG A 3 -6.04 41.77 -14.68
N LYS A 4 -7.36 41.98 -14.77
CA LYS A 4 -8.36 41.14 -14.09
C LYS A 4 -8.42 39.73 -14.68
N ARG A 5 -8.20 39.59 -16.00
CA ARG A 5 -8.13 38.30 -16.69
C ARG A 5 -6.89 37.51 -16.27
N ILE A 6 -5.72 38.16 -16.21
CA ILE A 6 -4.45 37.58 -15.75
C ILE A 6 -4.56 37.06 -14.32
N ILE A 7 -5.12 37.88 -13.42
CA ILE A 7 -5.30 37.48 -12.01
C ILE A 7 -6.24 36.26 -11.91
N ARG A 8 -7.35 36.24 -12.65
CA ARG A 8 -8.25 35.09 -12.68
C ARG A 8 -7.55 33.84 -13.19
N THR A 9 -6.77 33.95 -14.26
CA THR A 9 -6.02 32.81 -14.81
C THR A 9 -5.02 32.26 -13.80
N LEU A 10 -4.27 33.12 -13.10
CA LEU A 10 -3.33 32.68 -12.06
C LEU A 10 -4.03 31.95 -10.92
N ILE A 11 -5.15 32.48 -10.43
CA ILE A 11 -5.94 31.84 -9.38
C ILE A 11 -6.41 30.45 -9.84
N THR A 12 -6.98 30.35 -11.05
CA THR A 12 -7.44 29.07 -11.59
C THR A 12 -6.30 28.07 -11.71
N LEU A 13 -5.13 28.48 -12.19
CA LEU A 13 -3.97 27.61 -12.32
C LEU A 13 -3.51 27.10 -10.95
N SER A 14 -3.42 28.00 -9.96
CA SER A 14 -3.03 27.64 -8.59
C SER A 14 -4.01 26.66 -7.95
N LEU A 15 -5.32 26.85 -8.17
CA LEU A 15 -6.34 25.93 -7.67
C LEU A 15 -6.24 24.54 -8.31
N LEU A 16 -5.95 24.48 -9.61
CA LEU A 16 -5.75 23.19 -10.31
C LEU A 16 -4.51 22.45 -9.79
N VAL A 17 -3.41 23.17 -9.57
CA VAL A 17 -2.19 22.59 -8.98
C VAL A 17 -2.45 22.08 -7.57
N ALA A 18 -3.12 22.87 -6.73
CA ALA A 18 -3.49 22.46 -5.38
C ALA A 18 -4.39 21.22 -5.38
N LEU A 19 -5.39 21.16 -6.28
CA LEU A 19 -6.26 20.00 -6.44
C LEU A 19 -5.46 18.76 -6.85
N GLY A 20 -4.54 18.89 -7.81
CA GLY A 20 -3.66 17.79 -8.24
C GLY A 20 -2.80 17.25 -7.09
N ALA A 21 -2.23 18.14 -6.26
CA ALA A 21 -1.47 17.76 -5.08
C ALA A 21 -2.34 17.00 -4.05
N VAL A 22 -3.55 17.49 -3.77
CA VAL A 22 -4.49 16.83 -2.85
C VAL A 22 -4.87 15.43 -3.36
N LEU A 23 -5.18 15.29 -4.64
CA LEU A 23 -5.51 13.99 -5.23
C LEU A 23 -4.32 13.03 -5.17
N TYR A 24 -3.11 13.49 -5.49
CA TYR A 24 -1.89 12.70 -5.41
C TYR A 24 -1.61 12.20 -3.98
N VAL A 25 -1.70 13.09 -2.99
CA VAL A 25 -1.53 12.73 -1.57
C VAL A 25 -2.65 11.79 -1.10
N SER A 26 -3.90 12.06 -1.51
CA SER A 26 -5.06 11.26 -1.13
C SER A 26 -4.99 9.83 -1.66
N GLN A 27 -4.34 9.58 -2.79
CA GLN A 27 -4.15 8.22 -3.31
C GLN A 27 -3.20 7.38 -2.45
N GLY A 28 -2.29 8.01 -1.70
CA GLY A 28 -1.38 7.32 -0.79
C GLY A 28 -1.95 7.07 0.60
N VAL A 29 -3.00 7.81 0.99
CA VAL A 29 -3.64 7.70 2.30
C VAL A 29 -4.83 6.76 2.20
N ASP A 30 -4.58 5.46 2.37
CA ASP A 30 -5.63 4.50 2.67
C ASP A 30 -5.96 4.58 4.18
N PRO A 31 -7.11 5.14 4.58
CA PRO A 31 -7.49 5.25 5.99
C PRO A 31 -7.78 3.89 6.63
N THR A 32 -7.97 2.85 5.82
CA THR A 32 -8.11 1.46 6.28
C THR A 32 -6.78 0.72 6.37
N ASN A 33 -5.68 1.33 5.88
CA ASN A 33 -4.33 0.83 6.07
C ASN A 33 -3.78 1.36 7.40
N PRO A 34 -3.71 0.54 8.47
CA PRO A 34 -3.15 0.96 9.76
C PRO A 34 -1.65 1.28 9.68
N HIS A 35 -1.02 1.05 8.53
CA HIS A 35 0.39 1.33 8.25
C HIS A 35 0.59 2.50 7.29
N SER A 36 -0.46 3.31 7.00
CA SER A 36 -0.38 4.46 6.09
C SER A 36 0.60 5.55 6.55
N SER A 37 0.96 5.59 7.84
CA SER A 37 1.96 6.48 8.42
C SER A 37 3.40 5.93 8.40
N VAL A 38 3.58 4.67 8.00
CA VAL A 38 4.88 4.01 7.92
C VAL A 38 5.36 4.03 6.47
N SER A 39 6.58 4.50 6.23
CA SER A 39 7.14 4.50 4.87
C SER A 39 7.25 3.07 4.33
N LYS A 40 7.11 2.91 3.01
CA LYS A 40 7.23 1.60 2.36
C LYS A 40 8.56 0.90 2.69
N ASP A 41 9.65 1.66 2.77
CA ASP A 41 10.97 1.14 3.11
C ASP A 41 11.01 0.58 4.54
N VAL A 42 10.53 1.33 5.53
CA VAL A 42 10.43 0.87 6.93
C VAL A 42 9.45 -0.29 7.05
N TRP A 43 8.38 -0.29 6.25
CA TRP A 43 7.41 -1.38 6.22
C TRP A 43 7.99 -2.69 5.68
N LEU A 44 8.87 -2.63 4.68
CA LEU A 44 9.47 -3.83 4.07
C LEU A 44 10.75 -4.28 4.79
N HIS A 45 11.59 -3.35 5.23
CA HIS A 45 12.94 -3.64 5.72
C HIS A 45 13.12 -3.33 7.22
N GLY A 46 12.16 -2.69 7.86
CA GLY A 46 12.24 -2.32 9.28
C GLY A 46 12.08 -3.51 10.24
N PRO A 47 12.56 -3.38 11.49
CA PRO A 47 12.63 -4.47 12.47
C PRO A 47 11.27 -4.99 12.98
N LYS A 48 10.17 -4.32 12.62
CA LYS A 48 8.79 -4.69 12.96
C LYS A 48 7.84 -4.52 11.77
N GLY A 49 8.38 -4.46 10.56
CA GLY A 49 7.62 -4.30 9.33
C GLY A 49 7.03 -5.62 8.83
N HIS A 50 6.29 -5.55 7.73
CA HIS A 50 5.77 -6.72 7.02
C HIS A 50 6.85 -7.72 6.64
N GLY A 51 8.00 -7.26 6.14
CA GLY A 51 9.09 -8.17 5.77
C GLY A 51 9.61 -8.97 6.97
N TYR A 52 9.75 -8.33 8.13
CA TYR A 52 10.08 -9.02 9.37
C TYR A 52 9.01 -10.06 9.73
N THR A 53 7.73 -9.71 9.68
CA THR A 53 6.64 -10.67 9.95
C THR A 53 6.66 -11.83 8.97
N VAL A 54 6.82 -11.59 7.67
CA VAL A 54 6.87 -12.63 6.63
C VAL A 54 8.02 -13.61 6.90
N LEU A 55 9.21 -13.11 7.22
CA LEU A 55 10.40 -13.94 7.47
C LEU A 55 10.29 -14.79 8.74
N ASN A 56 9.51 -14.35 9.73
CA ASN A 56 9.42 -15.02 11.04
C ASN A 56 8.10 -15.78 11.24
N ASN A 57 7.16 -15.69 10.31
CA ASN A 57 5.84 -16.30 10.49
C ASN A 57 5.83 -17.75 10.01
N GLN A 58 5.77 -18.67 10.97
CA GLN A 58 5.65 -20.11 10.72
C GLN A 58 4.19 -20.54 10.42
N GLN A 59 3.22 -19.67 10.68
CA GLN A 59 1.78 -19.98 10.60
C GLN A 59 0.99 -18.87 9.89
N PRO A 60 1.23 -18.64 8.58
CA PRO A 60 0.62 -17.57 7.81
C PRO A 60 -0.92 -17.62 7.80
N TRP A 61 -1.52 -18.80 7.95
CA TRP A 61 -2.97 -18.96 8.05
C TRP A 61 -3.62 -18.34 9.29
N LYS A 62 -2.87 -18.11 10.38
CA LYS A 62 -3.41 -17.48 11.59
C LYS A 62 -3.48 -15.96 11.52
N GLN A 63 -2.65 -15.34 10.69
CA GLN A 63 -2.46 -13.88 10.69
C GLN A 63 -2.49 -13.28 9.29
N CYS A 64 -1.68 -13.81 8.38
CA CYS A 64 -1.47 -13.23 7.05
C CYS A 64 -2.65 -13.48 6.11
N TYR A 65 -3.18 -14.71 6.06
CA TYR A 65 -4.23 -15.07 5.09
C TYR A 65 -5.50 -14.25 5.32
N THR A 66 -5.97 -14.17 6.57
CA THR A 66 -7.12 -13.34 6.93
C THR A 66 -6.93 -11.87 6.56
N CYS A 67 -5.72 -11.33 6.73
CA CYS A 67 -5.42 -9.95 6.34
C CYS A 67 -5.50 -9.76 4.82
N HIS A 68 -4.90 -10.67 4.05
CA HIS A 68 -4.93 -10.62 2.59
C HIS A 68 -6.34 -10.88 2.03
N GLU A 69 -7.14 -11.75 2.65
CA GLU A 69 -8.54 -11.97 2.30
C GLU A 69 -9.38 -10.71 2.52
N LYS A 70 -9.25 -10.04 3.67
CA LYS A 70 -9.95 -8.78 3.95
C LYS A 70 -9.61 -7.68 2.94
N LYS A 71 -8.42 -7.71 2.36
CA LYS A 71 -7.98 -6.81 1.29
C LYS A 71 -8.40 -7.25 -0.12
N GLY A 72 -9.11 -8.38 -0.25
CA GLY A 72 -9.51 -8.93 -1.55
C GLY A 72 -8.37 -9.54 -2.36
N LEU A 73 -7.23 -9.83 -1.72
CA LEU A 73 -6.00 -10.27 -2.38
C LEU A 73 -5.91 -11.81 -2.50
N GLY A 74 -6.77 -12.55 -1.80
CA GLY A 74 -6.87 -14.02 -1.94
C GLY A 74 -6.06 -14.85 -0.94
N GLY A 75 -5.71 -14.29 0.22
CA GLY A 75 -5.16 -15.08 1.34
C GLY A 75 -3.84 -15.79 1.01
N GLU A 76 -3.90 -17.12 0.96
CA GLU A 76 -2.82 -18.02 0.54
C GLU A 76 -2.35 -17.76 -0.90
N VAL A 77 -3.29 -17.53 -1.82
CA VAL A 77 -2.99 -17.27 -3.24
C VAL A 77 -2.14 -16.02 -3.39
N TYR A 78 -2.38 -15.01 -2.55
CA TYR A 78 -1.60 -13.79 -2.58
C TYR A 78 -0.14 -14.03 -2.20
N CYS A 79 0.10 -14.85 -1.19
CA CYS A 79 1.47 -15.21 -0.79
C CYS A 79 2.21 -15.88 -1.94
N GLN A 80 1.56 -16.81 -2.66
CA GLN A 80 2.15 -17.44 -3.84
C GLN A 80 2.48 -16.42 -4.93
N SER A 81 1.56 -15.49 -5.23
CA SER A 81 1.79 -14.46 -6.25
C SER A 81 3.02 -13.58 -5.96
N CYS A 82 3.28 -13.26 -4.69
CA CYS A 82 4.46 -12.50 -4.28
C CYS A 82 5.75 -13.32 -4.48
N HIS A 83 5.71 -14.61 -4.18
CA HIS A 83 6.85 -15.51 -4.37
C HIS A 83 7.18 -15.71 -5.85
N ASP A 84 6.16 -15.88 -6.69
CA ASP A 84 6.31 -15.99 -8.14
C ASP A 84 6.94 -14.72 -8.75
N GLN A 85 6.47 -13.54 -8.34
CA GLN A 85 7.03 -12.25 -8.78
C GLN A 85 8.49 -12.06 -8.34
N ALA A 86 8.84 -12.56 -7.16
CA ALA A 86 10.21 -12.51 -6.65
C ALA A 86 11.12 -13.59 -7.25
N GLY A 87 10.58 -14.53 -8.03
CA GLY A 87 11.33 -15.68 -8.54
C GLY A 87 11.77 -16.66 -7.44
N VAL A 88 11.08 -16.66 -6.29
CA VAL A 88 11.44 -17.47 -5.13
C VAL A 88 10.48 -18.66 -5.03
N GLN A 89 10.99 -19.88 -5.10
CA GLN A 89 10.20 -21.09 -4.86
C GLN A 89 10.29 -21.51 -3.39
N VAL A 90 9.21 -21.33 -2.64
CA VAL A 90 9.09 -21.80 -1.26
C VAL A 90 7.81 -22.60 -1.08
N VAL A 91 7.85 -23.59 -0.18
CA VAL A 91 6.64 -24.26 0.27
C VAL A 91 5.95 -23.37 1.28
N ILE A 92 4.86 -22.73 0.87
CA ILE A 92 4.07 -21.87 1.76
C ILE A 92 3.29 -22.77 2.73
N PRO A 93 3.42 -22.58 4.05
CA PRO A 93 2.69 -23.37 5.03
C PRO A 93 1.17 -23.21 4.87
N LYS A 94 0.46 -24.33 4.65
CA LYS A 94 -0.99 -24.33 4.43
C LYS A 94 -1.76 -24.34 5.75
N LYS A 95 -3.00 -23.84 5.71
CA LYS A 95 -3.93 -24.00 6.82
C LYS A 95 -4.19 -25.51 7.02
N PRO A 96 -4.03 -26.05 8.24
CA PRO A 96 -4.46 -27.42 8.55
C PRO A 96 -5.95 -27.59 8.25
N LEU A 97 -6.31 -28.75 7.70
CA LEU A 97 -7.70 -29.15 7.46
C LEU A 97 -8.48 -29.29 8.76
#